data_AF-A0A1D3UE69-F1
#
_entry.id   AF-A0A1D3UE69-F1
#
_cell.length_a   1.000
_cell.length_b   1.000
_cell.length_c   1.000
_cell.angle_alpha   90.00
_cell.angle_beta   90.00
_cell.angle_gamma   90.00
#
_symmetry.space_group_name_H-M   'P 1'
#
loop_
_entity.id
_entity.type
_entity.pdbx_description
1 polymer ?
#
loop_
_entity_poly.entity_id
_entity_poly.type
_entity_poly.pdbx_seq_one_letter_code
_entity_poly.pdbx_strand_id
1 'polypeptide(L)'
;MAMKRIGLFFLHSIVSGFVSAQQPVVPTDSTAASEIRRQVLLDEVVVEARSRNIDSRGLGNMRINTNLLKVAPLFLGERDVIKTLQFLPGVSAGMEGSSQLNIRGGTNDQTLYLTDDVPIYNQNHTFGLFSIFNADAIRTAEIYKGGIPAHYGDKLSGVVSVDAKEGDFGKYRHSVSLGLLAGTAASEGPIVKDRLSYLIAGRRSFLDLLLNGLMSVIDQRQAGYPMVSFADLNGKLTWKLNDSHQLSWLFYYGYDDMGGTNKEHKKYSEESSWEKAMAGRRSPHRSVIRRGSNKVCHYPVTPITPD
;
A
#
# COMPACT_ATOMS: atom_id res chain seq x y z
N MET A 1 -6.79 24.79 16.89
CA MET A 1 -7.57 24.64 15.63
C MET A 1 -7.55 23.15 15.28
N ALA A 2 -8.62 22.42 15.58
CA ALA A 2 -8.72 21.00 15.24
C ALA A 2 -8.83 20.89 13.71
N MET A 3 -7.80 20.35 13.04
CA MET A 3 -7.89 20.08 11.62
C MET A 3 -8.70 18.80 11.43
N LYS A 4 -10.02 18.93 11.47
CA LYS A 4 -10.96 17.85 11.16
C LYS A 4 -10.85 17.54 9.66
N ARG A 5 -9.88 16.70 9.28
CA ARG A 5 -9.82 16.16 7.93
C ARG A 5 -10.93 15.12 7.83
N ILE A 6 -12.01 15.50 7.14
CA ILE A 6 -13.13 14.61 6.85
C ILE A 6 -12.60 13.50 5.94
N GLY A 7 -12.88 12.25 6.34
CA GLY A 7 -12.39 11.03 5.70
C GLY A 7 -12.56 11.06 4.18
N LEU A 8 -11.51 10.67 3.49
CA LEU A 8 -11.49 10.51 2.05
C LEU A 8 -12.18 9.19 1.71
N PHE A 9 -13.41 9.26 1.20
CA PHE A 9 -14.17 8.09 0.76
C PHE A 9 -13.81 7.73 -0.68
N PHE A 10 -13.32 6.51 -0.89
CA PHE A 10 -13.10 5.95 -2.21
C PHE A 10 -13.73 4.57 -2.27
N LEU A 11 -14.89 4.45 -2.91
CA LEU A 11 -15.45 3.17 -3.31
C LEU A 11 -14.98 2.90 -4.74
N HIS A 12 -14.04 1.97 -4.90
CA HIS A 12 -13.58 1.54 -6.22
C HIS A 12 -13.94 0.08 -6.44
N SER A 13 -14.55 -0.18 -7.60
CA SER A 13 -14.87 -1.50 -8.10
C SER A 13 -13.86 -1.85 -9.18
N ILE A 14 -12.97 -2.80 -8.91
CA ILE A 14 -12.02 -3.31 -9.92
C ILE A 14 -12.52 -4.66 -10.42
N VAL A 15 -12.67 -4.79 -11.74
CA VAL A 15 -12.96 -6.05 -12.42
C VAL A 15 -11.71 -6.51 -13.16
N SER A 16 -11.16 -7.64 -12.76
CA SER A 16 -9.98 -8.24 -13.40
C SER A 16 -10.33 -9.64 -13.93
N GLY A 17 -9.79 -10.00 -15.09
CA GLY A 17 -9.94 -11.33 -15.68
C GLY A 17 -8.63 -11.83 -16.28
N PHE A 18 -8.42 -13.15 -16.22
CA PHE A 18 -7.22 -13.82 -16.69
C PHE A 18 -7.57 -14.90 -17.71
N VAL A 19 -6.72 -15.05 -18.72
CA VAL A 19 -6.77 -16.17 -19.69
C VAL A 19 -5.52 -17.01 -19.45
N SER A 20 -5.70 -18.28 -19.07
CA SER A 20 -4.60 -19.22 -18.88
C SER A 20 -4.21 -19.83 -20.22
N ALA A 21 -2.97 -19.64 -20.65
CA ALA A 21 -2.38 -20.36 -21.78
C ALA A 21 -1.42 -21.42 -21.21
N GLN A 22 -1.77 -22.69 -21.38
CA GLN A 22 -0.87 -23.82 -21.12
C GLN A 22 -0.24 -24.24 -22.44
N GLN A 23 1.09 -24.16 -22.53
CA GLN A 23 1.83 -24.77 -23.63
C GLN A 23 2.19 -26.22 -23.25
N PRO A 24 1.78 -27.22 -24.03
CA PRO A 24 2.23 -28.59 -23.81
C PRO A 24 3.72 -28.70 -24.15
N VAL A 25 4.51 -29.25 -23.22
CA VAL A 25 5.87 -29.71 -23.49
C VAL A 25 5.76 -31.07 -24.15
N VAL A 26 6.33 -31.21 -25.36
CA VAL A 26 6.40 -32.47 -26.10
C VAL A 26 7.67 -33.21 -25.64
N PRO A 27 7.57 -34.41 -25.04
CA PRO A 27 8.75 -35.22 -24.75
C PRO A 27 9.27 -35.84 -26.05
N THR A 28 10.56 -35.70 -26.31
CA THR A 28 11.24 -36.41 -27.41
C THR A 28 11.73 -37.76 -26.88
N ASP A 29 11.21 -38.84 -27.45
CA ASP A 29 11.64 -40.21 -27.15
C ASP A 29 13.07 -40.46 -27.67
N SER A 30 13.89 -41.13 -26.86
CA SER A 30 15.07 -41.86 -27.36
C SER A 30 15.26 -43.15 -26.57
N THR A 31 15.39 -44.23 -27.31
CA THR A 31 15.41 -45.63 -26.91
C THR A 31 16.69 -46.08 -26.17
N ALA A 32 16.47 -46.86 -25.10
CA ALA A 32 17.26 -47.94 -24.48
C ALA A 32 18.75 -48.16 -24.82
N ALA A 33 19.58 -48.27 -23.77
CA ALA A 33 20.52 -49.38 -23.58
C ALA A 33 20.86 -49.57 -22.10
N SER A 34 20.76 -50.81 -21.64
CA SER A 34 20.95 -51.26 -20.25
C SER A 34 22.42 -51.55 -19.93
N GLU A 35 22.96 -50.94 -18.87
CA GLU A 35 24.05 -51.51 -18.06
C GLU A 35 23.72 -51.29 -16.57
N ILE A 36 23.42 -52.38 -15.86
CA ILE A 36 23.12 -52.34 -14.42
C ILE A 36 24.43 -52.24 -13.65
N ARG A 37 24.90 -51.01 -13.40
CA ARG A 37 25.72 -50.71 -12.22
C ARG A 37 24.79 -50.27 -11.10
N ARG A 38 24.93 -50.90 -9.93
CA ARG A 38 24.21 -50.53 -8.71
C ARG A 38 24.69 -49.15 -8.24
N GLN A 39 24.12 -48.10 -8.84
CA GLN A 39 24.31 -46.72 -8.42
C GLN A 39 23.39 -46.46 -7.22
N VAL A 40 23.93 -45.79 -6.22
CA VAL A 40 23.15 -45.23 -5.12
C VAL A 40 22.16 -44.24 -5.75
N LEU A 41 20.90 -44.64 -5.84
CA LEU A 41 19.81 -43.78 -6.29
C LEU A 41 19.58 -42.73 -5.21
N LEU A 42 20.16 -41.55 -5.39
CA LEU A 42 19.69 -40.35 -4.73
C LEU A 42 18.41 -39.92 -5.45
N ASP A 43 17.39 -39.50 -4.71
CA ASP A 43 16.21 -38.90 -5.31
C ASP A 43 16.65 -37.72 -6.18
N GLU A 44 16.22 -37.74 -7.43
CA GLU A 44 16.49 -36.67 -8.38
C GLU A 44 15.82 -35.40 -7.87
N VAL A 45 16.63 -34.44 -7.42
CA VAL A 45 16.16 -33.09 -7.13
C VAL A 45 15.99 -32.39 -8.46
N VAL A 46 14.80 -32.52 -9.06
CA VAL A 46 14.43 -31.75 -10.25
C VAL A 46 14.31 -30.28 -9.82
N VAL A 47 15.37 -29.50 -10.07
CA VAL A 47 15.32 -28.05 -9.95
C VAL A 47 14.67 -27.52 -11.22
N GLU A 48 13.33 -27.50 -11.23
CA GLU A 48 12.60 -26.76 -12.25
C GLU A 48 12.86 -25.28 -12.04
N ALA A 49 13.71 -24.71 -12.89
CA ALA A 49 13.70 -23.27 -13.08
C ALA A 49 12.33 -22.94 -13.69
N ARG A 50 11.40 -22.42 -12.87
CA ARG A 50 10.41 -21.51 -13.43
C ARG A 50 11.24 -20.42 -14.08
N SER A 51 11.30 -20.44 -15.41
CA SER A 51 11.44 -19.20 -16.16
C SER A 51 10.37 -18.30 -15.57
N ARG A 52 10.77 -17.44 -14.61
CA ARG A 52 10.12 -16.15 -14.55
C ARG A 52 10.43 -15.65 -15.93
N ASN A 53 9.44 -15.70 -16.82
CA ASN A 53 9.34 -14.69 -17.85
C ASN A 53 9.74 -13.43 -17.10
N ILE A 54 10.93 -12.91 -17.42
CA ILE A 54 11.33 -11.58 -17.02
C ILE A 54 10.45 -10.74 -17.94
N ASP A 55 9.14 -10.79 -17.66
CA ASP A 55 8.18 -9.80 -18.07
C ASP A 55 8.83 -8.54 -17.55
N SER A 56 9.31 -7.76 -18.50
CA SER A 56 10.36 -6.77 -18.40
C SER A 56 9.99 -5.75 -17.33
N ARG A 57 10.23 -6.13 -16.07
CA ARG A 57 10.11 -5.30 -14.89
C ARG A 57 11.20 -4.24 -15.10
N GLY A 58 10.75 -3.11 -15.62
CA GLY A 58 11.59 -2.12 -16.27
C GLY A 58 12.76 -1.68 -15.39
N LEU A 59 13.85 -1.29 -16.03
CA LEU A 59 15.03 -0.74 -15.34
C LEU A 59 14.61 0.31 -14.30
N GLY A 60 14.87 0.05 -13.03
CA GLY A 60 14.57 0.98 -11.93
C GLY A 60 13.27 0.73 -11.17
N ASN A 61 12.59 -0.40 -11.40
CA ASN A 61 11.53 -0.86 -10.50
C ASN A 61 12.06 -1.75 -9.37
N MET A 62 11.46 -1.66 -8.18
CA MET A 62 11.72 -2.57 -7.07
C MET A 62 10.44 -2.92 -6.35
N ARG A 63 10.28 -4.19 -6.00
CA ARG A 63 9.07 -4.70 -5.35
C ARG A 63 9.40 -5.33 -4.01
N ILE A 64 8.70 -4.87 -2.98
CA ILE A 64 8.70 -5.41 -1.63
C ILE A 64 7.39 -6.19 -1.46
N ASN A 65 7.48 -7.38 -0.87
CA ASN A 65 6.32 -8.19 -0.51
C ASN A 65 6.11 -8.22 1.01
N THR A 66 4.99 -8.78 1.45
CA THR A 66 4.67 -8.96 2.87
C THR A 66 5.76 -9.66 3.67
N ASN A 67 6.49 -10.61 3.06
CA ASN A 67 7.51 -11.37 3.77
C ASN A 67 8.72 -10.49 4.07
N LEU A 68 9.11 -9.64 3.12
CA LEU A 68 10.16 -8.65 3.33
C LEU A 68 9.72 -7.55 4.32
N LEU A 69 8.46 -7.10 4.26
CA LEU A 69 7.91 -6.15 5.24
C LEU A 69 7.92 -6.70 6.68
N LYS A 70 7.77 -8.01 6.86
CA LYS A 70 7.77 -8.65 8.19
C LYS A 70 9.14 -8.64 8.87
N VAL A 71 10.21 -8.66 8.08
CA VAL A 71 11.61 -8.69 8.55
C VAL A 71 12.33 -7.35 8.37
N ALA A 72 11.64 -6.35 7.81
CA ALA A 72 12.16 -5.00 7.68
C ALA A 72 12.40 -4.39 9.07
N PRO A 73 13.35 -3.45 9.19
CA PRO A 73 13.56 -2.70 10.43
C PRO A 73 12.26 -2.06 10.91
N LEU A 74 11.94 -2.26 12.18
CA LEU A 74 10.80 -1.63 12.83
C LEU A 74 11.16 -0.19 13.19
N PHE A 75 10.29 0.76 12.87
CA PHE A 75 10.46 2.15 13.24
C PHE A 75 9.66 2.42 14.50
N LEU A 76 10.35 2.60 15.62
CA LEU A 76 9.73 2.79 16.94
C LEU A 76 8.73 1.66 17.29
N GLY A 77 9.08 0.44 16.89
CA GLY A 77 8.27 -0.76 17.12
C GLY A 77 7.20 -1.03 16.06
N GLU A 78 7.07 -0.19 15.02
CA GLU A 78 6.04 -0.32 13.99
C GLU A 78 6.60 -0.69 12.61
N ARG A 79 5.84 -1.49 11.86
CA ARG A 79 6.11 -1.75 10.43
C ARG A 79 5.49 -0.66 9.60
N ASP A 80 6.30 0.02 8.80
CA ASP A 80 5.83 1.07 7.89
C ASP A 80 6.34 0.83 6.47
N VAL A 81 5.41 0.73 5.52
CA VAL A 81 5.70 0.42 4.13
C VAL A 81 6.59 1.50 3.49
N ILE A 82 6.25 2.77 3.72
CA ILE A 82 6.98 3.88 3.11
C ILE A 82 8.38 4.00 3.71
N LYS A 83 8.52 3.88 5.04
CA LYS A 83 9.84 3.89 5.66
C LYS A 83 10.69 2.70 5.22
N THR A 84 10.08 1.54 4.98
CA THR A 84 10.81 0.39 4.41
C THR A 84 11.36 0.70 3.02
N LEU A 85 10.60 1.44 2.18
CA LEU A 85 11.07 1.88 0.87
C LEU A 85 12.28 2.83 0.95
N GLN A 86 12.47 3.54 2.07
CA GLN A 86 13.63 4.44 2.25
C GLN A 86 14.97 3.70 2.33
N PHE A 87 14.97 2.38 2.57
CA PHE A 87 16.20 1.56 2.53
C PHE A 87 16.60 1.15 1.11
N LEU A 88 15.80 1.49 0.11
CA LEU A 88 16.08 1.18 -1.28
C LEU A 88 17.05 2.22 -1.88
N PRO A 89 18.06 1.81 -2.66
CA PRO A 89 19.01 2.76 -3.27
C PRO A 89 18.34 3.85 -4.10
N GLY A 90 18.74 5.11 -3.90
CA GLY A 90 18.15 6.26 -4.60
C GLY A 90 16.75 6.67 -4.08
N VAL A 91 16.34 6.14 -2.93
CA VAL A 91 15.18 6.58 -2.15
C VAL A 91 15.71 7.07 -0.81
N SER A 92 15.25 8.24 -0.36
CA SER A 92 15.56 8.75 0.97
C SER A 92 14.31 9.32 1.64
N ALA A 93 14.39 9.57 2.95
CA ALA A 93 13.34 10.28 3.65
C ALA A 93 13.27 11.74 3.18
N GLY A 94 12.06 12.27 2.98
CA GLY A 94 11.86 13.70 2.68
C GLY A 94 12.19 14.61 3.85
N MET A 95 11.80 14.16 5.05
CA MET A 95 12.15 14.75 6.34
C MET A 95 12.55 13.61 7.28
N GLU A 96 13.52 13.85 8.16
CA GLU A 96 14.00 12.83 9.09
C GLU A 96 12.86 12.26 9.95
N GLY A 97 12.85 10.94 10.12
CA GLY A 97 11.82 10.23 10.89
C GLY A 97 10.43 10.20 10.24
N SER A 98 10.21 10.86 9.09
CA SER A 98 8.92 10.88 8.40
C SER A 98 8.75 9.77 7.37
N SER A 99 7.51 9.49 6.97
CA SER A 99 7.07 8.60 5.89
C SER A 99 6.87 9.40 4.60
N GLN A 100 7.73 10.39 4.36
CA GLN A 100 7.84 11.09 3.07
C GLN A 100 9.01 10.50 2.29
N LEU A 101 8.89 10.46 0.96
CA LEU A 101 9.96 9.97 0.10
C LEU A 101 10.52 11.08 -0.77
N ASN A 102 11.85 11.10 -0.89
CA ASN A 102 12.55 11.73 -1.99
C ASN A 102 13.13 10.62 -2.88
N ILE A 103 12.78 10.63 -4.17
CA ILE A 103 13.28 9.64 -5.13
C ILE A 103 14.19 10.34 -6.12
N ARG A 104 15.47 9.95 -6.14
CA ARG A 104 16.52 10.56 -6.99
C ARG A 104 16.56 12.10 -6.90
N GLY A 105 16.34 12.65 -5.71
CA GLY A 105 16.34 14.09 -5.45
C GLY A 105 15.01 14.80 -5.72
N GLY A 106 14.03 14.13 -6.33
CA GLY A 106 12.67 14.67 -6.45
C GLY A 106 11.92 14.60 -5.12
N THR A 107 11.05 15.58 -4.88
CA THR A 107 10.33 15.75 -3.62
C THR A 107 9.06 14.90 -3.56
N ASN A 108 8.49 14.77 -2.36
CA ASN A 108 7.34 13.92 -2.09
C ASN A 108 6.09 14.22 -2.95
N ASP A 109 5.88 15.47 -3.34
CA ASP A 109 4.79 15.95 -4.21
C ASP A 109 4.98 15.59 -5.71
N GLN A 110 6.18 15.17 -6.08
CA GLN A 110 6.53 14.71 -7.44
C GLN A 110 6.39 13.19 -7.61
N THR A 111 6.01 12.50 -6.53
CA THR A 111 5.80 11.04 -6.49
C THR A 111 4.31 10.71 -6.48
N LEU A 112 3.88 9.78 -7.33
CA LEU A 112 2.51 9.26 -7.28
C LEU A 112 2.42 8.10 -6.31
N TYR A 113 1.48 8.17 -5.38
CA TYR A 113 1.15 7.07 -4.49
C TYR A 113 -0.17 6.44 -4.92
N LEU A 114 -0.20 5.11 -5.00
CA LEU A 114 -1.37 4.33 -5.41
C LEU A 114 -1.66 3.25 -4.38
N THR A 115 -2.95 3.01 -4.15
CA THR A 115 -3.43 1.77 -3.51
C THR A 115 -4.35 1.05 -4.49
N ASP A 116 -4.01 -0.17 -4.91
CA ASP A 116 -4.73 -0.90 -5.96
C ASP A 116 -5.03 0.01 -7.19
N ASP A 117 -4.00 0.70 -7.70
CA ASP A 117 -4.07 1.67 -8.81
C ASP A 117 -4.93 2.93 -8.57
N VAL A 118 -5.40 3.15 -7.34
CA VAL A 118 -6.14 4.37 -6.96
C VAL A 118 -5.19 5.42 -6.38
N PRO A 119 -5.12 6.64 -6.95
CA PRO A 119 -4.30 7.74 -6.43
C PRO A 119 -4.64 8.13 -4.99
N ILE A 120 -3.59 8.21 -4.18
CA ILE A 120 -3.63 8.70 -2.80
C ILE A 120 -2.86 10.02 -2.73
N TYR A 121 -3.55 11.08 -2.28
CA TYR A 121 -2.95 12.42 -2.19
C TYR A 121 -2.39 12.75 -0.81
N ASN A 122 -2.85 12.06 0.24
CA ASN A 122 -2.32 12.21 1.59
C ASN A 122 -1.98 10.84 2.16
N GLN A 123 -0.69 10.49 2.08
CA GLN A 123 -0.16 9.19 2.43
C GLN A 123 0.33 9.10 3.89
N ASN A 124 0.03 10.12 4.71
CA ASN A 124 0.64 10.29 6.03
C ASN A 124 -0.37 10.63 7.13
N HIS A 125 -0.10 10.08 8.32
CA HIS A 125 -0.67 10.44 9.61
C HIS A 125 0.35 11.19 10.46
N THR A 126 -0.12 11.99 11.42
CA THR A 126 0.72 12.61 12.48
C THR A 126 1.99 13.29 11.92
N PHE A 127 1.81 14.34 11.10
CA PHE A 127 2.92 15.07 10.44
C PHE A 127 3.88 14.22 9.58
N GLY A 128 3.44 13.02 9.19
CA GLY A 128 4.28 12.07 8.46
C GLY A 128 5.02 11.10 9.35
N LEU A 129 4.76 11.03 10.66
CA LEU A 129 5.39 10.00 11.49
C LEU A 129 5.00 8.58 11.02
N PHE A 130 3.76 8.41 10.55
CA PHE A 130 3.25 7.14 10.04
C PHE A 130 2.71 7.30 8.62
N SER A 131 2.93 6.30 7.78
CA SER A 131 2.22 6.19 6.51
C SER A 131 0.80 5.67 6.73
N ILE A 132 -0.14 6.00 5.85
CA ILE A 132 -1.50 5.43 5.87
C ILE A 132 -1.52 3.93 5.48
N PHE A 133 -0.40 3.44 4.95
CA PHE A 133 -0.23 2.11 4.41
C PHE A 133 -0.02 1.11 5.55
N ASN A 134 -1.12 0.51 6.03
CA ASN A 134 -1.07 -0.50 7.08
C ASN A 134 -0.45 -1.81 6.54
N ALA A 135 0.70 -2.20 7.11
CA ALA A 135 1.45 -3.39 6.69
C ALA A 135 0.64 -4.70 6.80
N ASP A 136 -0.36 -4.77 7.70
CA ASP A 136 -1.22 -5.93 7.86
C ASP A 136 -2.33 -6.00 6.77
N ALA A 137 -2.63 -4.87 6.12
CA ALA A 137 -3.61 -4.77 5.04
C ALA A 137 -3.00 -4.81 3.63
N ILE A 138 -1.67 -4.92 3.53
CA ILE A 138 -0.94 -4.79 2.26
C ILE A 138 -0.33 -6.12 1.86
N ARG A 139 -0.38 -6.42 0.56
CA ARG A 139 0.25 -7.60 -0.05
C ARG A 139 1.65 -7.27 -0.56
N THR A 140 1.77 -6.17 -1.30
CA THR A 140 3.02 -5.75 -1.92
C THR A 140 3.09 -4.25 -2.06
N ALA A 141 4.31 -3.72 -2.08
CA ALA A 141 4.61 -2.35 -2.46
C ALA A 141 5.66 -2.36 -3.55
N GLU A 142 5.41 -1.68 -4.65
CA GLU A 142 6.30 -1.54 -5.79
C GLU A 142 6.64 -0.07 -6.00
N ILE A 143 7.91 0.21 -6.25
CA ILE A 143 8.40 1.56 -6.52
C ILE A 143 9.05 1.59 -7.90
N TYR A 144 8.64 2.55 -8.72
CA TYR A 144 9.25 2.91 -9.99
C TYR A 144 10.03 4.21 -9.81
N LYS A 145 11.35 4.15 -9.97
CA LYS A 145 12.27 5.30 -9.83
C LYS A 145 12.82 5.77 -11.17
N GLY A 146 12.43 5.10 -12.25
CA GLY A 146 12.87 5.29 -13.62
C GLY A 146 12.09 4.32 -14.51
N GLY A 147 12.02 4.60 -15.81
CA GLY A 147 11.26 3.76 -16.75
C GLY A 147 9.79 3.60 -16.33
N ILE A 148 9.19 4.68 -15.78
CA ILE A 148 7.83 4.65 -15.25
C ILE A 148 6.87 4.27 -16.39
N PRO A 149 6.02 3.24 -16.21
CA PRO A 149 5.05 2.86 -17.22
C PRO A 149 4.17 4.03 -17.66
N ALA A 150 3.96 4.17 -18.97
CA ALA A 150 3.27 5.31 -19.57
C ALA A 150 1.83 5.53 -19.03
N HIS A 151 1.16 4.49 -18.53
CA HIS A 151 -0.19 4.59 -18.00
C HIS A 151 -0.28 5.39 -16.68
N TYR A 152 0.84 5.54 -15.95
CA TYR A 152 0.93 6.37 -14.75
C TYR A 152 1.09 7.87 -15.07
N GLY A 153 1.30 8.22 -16.34
CA GLY A 153 1.42 9.60 -16.82
C GLY A 153 2.65 10.33 -16.27
N ASP A 154 2.51 11.63 -16.10
CA ASP A 154 3.66 12.52 -15.89
C ASP A 154 4.00 12.64 -14.40
N LYS A 155 4.82 11.72 -13.89
CA LYS A 155 5.42 11.83 -12.56
C LYS A 155 6.92 12.04 -12.66
N LEU A 156 7.38 13.13 -12.07
CA LEU A 156 8.75 13.62 -12.22
C LEU A 156 9.74 12.79 -11.40
N SER A 157 9.33 12.29 -10.22
CA SER A 157 10.24 11.63 -9.28
C SER A 157 10.05 10.11 -9.24
N GLY A 158 8.80 9.63 -9.19
CA GLY A 158 8.52 8.20 -9.16
C GLY A 158 7.06 7.83 -8.98
N VAL A 159 6.80 6.53 -8.95
CA VAL A 159 5.49 5.95 -8.63
C VAL A 159 5.67 4.89 -7.55
N VAL A 160 4.89 4.98 -6.48
CA VAL A 160 4.75 3.96 -5.44
C VAL A 160 3.37 3.34 -5.58
N SER A 161 3.32 2.09 -6.02
CA SER A 161 2.10 1.30 -6.13
C SER A 161 2.01 0.26 -5.02
N VAL A 162 0.95 0.34 -4.22
CA VAL A 162 0.71 -0.56 -3.10
C VAL A 162 -0.51 -1.42 -3.42
N ASP A 163 -0.33 -2.73 -3.40
CA ASP A 163 -1.45 -3.66 -3.57
C ASP A 163 -2.00 -4.04 -2.20
N ALA A 164 -3.29 -3.81 -1.97
CA ALA A 164 -3.98 -4.26 -0.78
C ALA A 164 -4.16 -5.78 -0.80
N LYS A 165 -4.03 -6.39 0.38
CA LYS A 165 -4.18 -7.82 0.58
C LYS A 165 -5.65 -8.23 0.42
N GLU A 166 -5.87 -9.35 -0.26
CA GLU A 166 -7.17 -10.00 -0.34
C GLU A 166 -7.39 -10.90 0.88
N GLY A 167 -8.64 -11.01 1.32
CA GLY A 167 -9.00 -11.93 2.38
C GLY A 167 -8.81 -13.40 1.99
N ASP A 168 -8.57 -14.26 2.97
CA ASP A 168 -8.47 -15.71 2.75
C ASP A 168 -9.85 -16.30 2.45
N PHE A 169 -10.00 -17.01 1.33
CA PHE A 169 -11.27 -17.59 0.88
C PHE A 169 -11.63 -18.92 1.56
N GLY A 170 -10.73 -19.51 2.35
CA GLY A 170 -10.90 -20.82 2.95
C GLY A 170 -10.91 -20.82 4.47
N LYS A 171 -10.11 -19.94 5.10
CA LYS A 171 -9.90 -19.94 6.55
C LYS A 171 -9.95 -18.52 7.12
N TYR A 172 -10.48 -18.41 8.32
CA TYR A 172 -10.37 -17.17 9.09
C TYR A 172 -8.95 -17.02 9.62
N ARG A 173 -8.42 -15.80 9.55
CA ARG A 173 -7.14 -15.43 10.15
C ARG A 173 -7.30 -14.09 10.86
N HIS A 174 -6.70 -14.02 12.04
CA HIS A 174 -6.72 -12.83 12.88
C HIS A 174 -5.29 -12.53 13.30
N SER A 175 -4.95 -11.25 13.38
CA SER A 175 -3.67 -10.80 13.87
C SER A 175 -3.85 -9.57 14.74
N VAL A 176 -3.08 -9.50 15.82
CA VAL A 176 -3.01 -8.34 16.69
C VAL A 176 -1.53 -8.06 16.91
N SER A 177 -1.15 -6.79 16.78
CA SER A 177 0.20 -6.32 17.06
C SER A 177 0.13 -5.11 17.99
N LEU A 178 1.05 -5.05 18.95
CA LEU A 178 1.21 -3.90 19.84
C LEU A 178 2.67 -3.47 19.75
N GLY A 179 2.90 -2.27 19.21
CA GLY A 179 4.18 -1.60 19.25
C GLY A 179 4.22 -0.54 20.35
N LEU A 180 5.32 0.20 20.40
CA LEU A 180 5.51 1.25 21.40
C LEU A 180 4.60 2.45 21.16
N LEU A 181 4.32 2.76 19.88
CA LEU A 181 3.58 3.95 19.48
C LEU A 181 2.19 3.67 18.95
N ALA A 182 1.90 2.45 18.50
CA ALA A 182 0.59 2.09 17.98
C ALA A 182 0.24 0.63 18.25
N GLY A 183 -1.02 0.31 18.01
CA GLY A 183 -1.53 -1.05 17.98
C GLY A 183 -2.27 -1.28 16.68
N THR A 184 -2.15 -2.49 16.14
CA THR A 184 -2.90 -2.96 14.97
C THR A 184 -3.72 -4.19 15.31
N ALA A 185 -4.89 -4.29 14.69
CA ALA A 185 -5.69 -5.50 14.70
C ALA A 185 -6.24 -5.72 13.29
N ALA A 186 -6.14 -6.95 12.79
CA ALA A 186 -6.67 -7.33 11.50
C ALA A 186 -7.42 -8.67 11.57
N SER A 187 -8.42 -8.78 10.72
CA SER A 187 -9.25 -9.96 10.56
C SER A 187 -9.54 -10.17 9.08
N GLU A 188 -9.39 -11.40 8.63
CA GLU A 188 -9.73 -11.81 7.27
C GLU A 188 -10.35 -13.19 7.27
N GLY A 189 -11.11 -13.49 6.22
CA GLY A 189 -11.67 -14.81 6.02
C GLY A 189 -12.79 -14.86 4.98
N PRO A 190 -13.39 -16.04 4.79
CA PRO A 190 -14.49 -16.20 3.86
C PRO A 190 -15.82 -15.73 4.45
N ILE A 191 -16.51 -14.81 3.77
CA ILE A 191 -17.94 -14.59 3.98
C ILE A 191 -18.74 -15.73 3.32
N VAL A 192 -18.37 -16.07 2.08
CA VAL A 192 -18.86 -17.24 1.36
C VAL A 192 -17.63 -18.02 0.93
N LYS A 193 -17.49 -19.24 1.44
CA LYS A 193 -16.31 -20.08 1.18
C LYS A 193 -16.03 -20.19 -0.32
N ASP A 194 -14.76 -20.02 -0.68
CA ASP A 194 -14.25 -20.07 -2.06
C ASP A 194 -14.78 -18.99 -3.03
N ARG A 195 -15.72 -18.13 -2.62
CA ARG A 195 -16.31 -17.09 -3.49
C ARG A 195 -16.19 -15.66 -2.99
N LEU A 196 -16.42 -15.40 -1.70
CA LEU A 196 -16.43 -14.04 -1.15
C LEU A 196 -15.56 -14.00 0.09
N SER A 197 -14.50 -13.19 0.06
CA SER A 197 -13.62 -12.98 1.21
C SER A 197 -13.58 -11.51 1.61
N TYR A 198 -13.28 -11.28 2.89
CA TYR A 198 -13.08 -9.96 3.44
C TYR A 198 -11.71 -9.86 4.12
N LEU A 199 -11.20 -8.65 4.17
CA LEU A 199 -10.11 -8.21 5.04
C LEU A 199 -10.53 -6.90 5.68
N ILE A 200 -10.31 -6.78 6.98
CA ILE A 200 -10.44 -5.54 7.74
C ILE A 200 -9.24 -5.39 8.66
N ALA A 201 -8.63 -4.21 8.70
CA ALA A 201 -7.48 -3.93 9.53
C ALA A 201 -7.59 -2.52 10.11
N GLY A 202 -7.58 -2.41 11.44
CA GLY A 202 -7.57 -1.15 12.15
C GLY A 202 -6.22 -0.88 12.80
N ARG A 203 -5.86 0.40 12.91
CA ARG A 203 -4.67 0.85 13.63
C ARG A 203 -5.00 2.08 14.47
N ARG A 204 -4.43 2.17 15.66
CA ARG A 204 -4.60 3.29 16.60
C ARG A 204 -3.26 3.60 17.24
N SER A 205 -2.84 4.86 17.24
CA SER A 205 -1.66 5.27 18.02
C SER A 205 -1.97 5.51 19.49
N PHE A 206 -0.95 5.38 20.32
CA PHE A 206 -0.95 5.66 21.76
C PHE A 206 0.00 6.81 22.11
N LEU A 207 0.41 7.59 21.11
CA LEU A 207 1.39 8.67 21.27
C LEU A 207 0.90 9.75 22.25
N ASP A 208 -0.40 10.04 22.24
CA ASP A 208 -1.08 10.86 23.24
C ASP A 208 -0.94 10.29 24.65
N LEU A 209 -1.20 9.01 24.85
CA LEU A 209 -1.07 8.36 26.16
C LEU A 209 0.37 8.37 26.66
N LEU A 210 1.33 8.06 25.78
CA LEU A 210 2.76 8.04 26.10
C LEU A 210 3.27 9.44 26.48
N LEU A 211 2.96 10.45 25.66
CA LEU A 211 3.40 11.82 25.91
C LEU A 211 2.73 12.39 27.17
N ASN A 212 1.43 12.15 27.37
CA ASN A 212 0.72 12.60 28.57
C ASN A 212 1.29 11.94 29.84
N GLY A 213 1.64 10.65 29.77
CA GLY A 213 2.31 9.93 30.85
C GLY A 213 3.67 10.53 31.18
N LEU A 214 4.51 10.78 30.17
CA LEU A 214 5.83 11.40 30.37
C LEU A 214 5.72 12.80 30.99
N MET A 215 4.83 13.64 30.46
CA MET A 215 4.58 15.01 30.96
C MET A 215 4.08 15.01 32.42
N SER A 216 3.37 13.96 32.83
CA SER A 216 2.92 13.81 34.22
C SER A 216 4.05 13.51 35.20
N VAL A 217 5.15 12.89 34.73
CA VAL A 217 6.32 12.54 35.55
C VAL A 217 7.28 13.72 35.68
N ILE A 218 7.44 14.54 34.63
CA ILE A 218 8.40 15.66 34.61
C ILE A 218 7.82 17.00 35.12
N ASP A 219 6.64 16.97 35.75
CA ASP A 219 5.89 18.12 36.31
C ASP A 219 5.70 19.33 35.37
N GLN A 220 5.80 19.12 34.05
CA GLN A 220 5.56 20.15 33.03
C GLN A 220 4.07 20.24 32.64
N ARG A 221 3.16 20.14 33.61
CA ARG A 221 1.69 20.21 33.37
C ARG A 221 1.25 21.54 32.73
N GLN A 222 2.08 22.58 32.79
CA GLN A 222 1.78 23.91 32.25
C GLN A 222 1.92 24.03 30.72
N ALA A 223 2.58 23.05 30.06
CA ALA A 223 2.78 23.08 28.60
C ALA A 223 1.57 22.56 27.79
N GLY A 224 0.53 22.08 28.47
CA GLY A 224 -0.64 21.45 27.85
C GLY A 224 -0.42 19.97 27.51
N TYR A 225 -1.52 19.23 27.33
CA TYR A 225 -1.48 17.82 26.93
C TYR A 225 -1.38 17.72 25.41
N PRO A 226 -0.29 17.18 24.85
CA PRO A 226 -0.19 16.95 23.41
C PRO A 226 -1.21 15.89 23.00
N MET A 227 -2.33 16.33 22.42
CA MET A 227 -3.30 15.44 21.76
C MET A 227 -2.79 15.17 20.35
N VAL A 228 -1.77 14.32 20.26
CA VAL A 228 -1.18 13.88 18.99
C VAL A 228 -1.42 12.40 18.84
N SER A 229 -2.39 12.05 18.00
CA SER A 229 -2.82 10.68 17.87
C SER A 229 -3.53 10.45 16.54
N PHE A 230 -3.56 9.21 16.05
CA PHE A 230 -4.29 8.87 14.83
C PHE A 230 -5.00 7.53 15.00
N ALA A 231 -6.02 7.32 14.18
CA ALA A 231 -6.66 6.04 13.99
C ALA A 231 -7.02 5.84 12.51
N ASP A 232 -6.76 4.65 11.99
CA ASP A 232 -7.13 4.28 10.63
C ASP A 232 -7.83 2.92 10.58
N LEU A 233 -8.59 2.73 9.50
CA LEU A 233 -9.31 1.52 9.18
C LEU A 233 -9.17 1.26 7.68
N ASN A 234 -8.69 0.08 7.34
CA ASN A 234 -8.53 -0.44 5.99
C ASN A 234 -9.49 -1.62 5.82
N GLY A 235 -10.17 -1.70 4.69
CA GLY A 235 -11.09 -2.78 4.38
C GLY A 235 -10.98 -3.16 2.91
N LYS A 236 -11.02 -4.46 2.62
CA LYS A 236 -11.15 -4.97 1.26
C LYS A 236 -12.13 -6.12 1.23
N LEU A 237 -13.09 -6.04 0.31
CA LEU A 237 -14.03 -7.12 0.03
C LEU A 237 -13.73 -7.64 -1.38
N THR A 238 -13.55 -8.95 -1.52
CA THR A 238 -13.23 -9.58 -2.80
C THR A 238 -14.24 -10.67 -3.13
N TRP A 239 -14.94 -10.52 -4.25
CA TRP A 239 -15.91 -11.48 -4.75
C TRP A 239 -15.45 -12.10 -6.09
N LYS A 240 -15.21 -13.41 -6.09
CA LYS A 240 -15.08 -14.23 -7.30
C LYS A 240 -16.47 -14.56 -7.83
N LEU A 241 -16.88 -13.87 -8.91
CA LEU A 241 -18.15 -14.13 -9.58
C LEU A 241 -18.10 -15.51 -10.28
N ASN A 242 -16.95 -15.83 -10.87
CA ASN A 242 -16.60 -17.12 -11.47
C ASN A 242 -15.07 -17.23 -11.59
N ASP A 243 -14.58 -18.29 -12.24
CA ASP A 243 -13.14 -18.59 -12.36
C ASP A 243 -12.35 -17.53 -13.16
N SER A 244 -13.04 -16.66 -13.90
CA SER A 244 -12.42 -15.65 -14.77
C SER A 244 -12.75 -14.20 -14.38
N HIS A 245 -13.66 -13.98 -13.43
CA HIS A 245 -14.15 -12.64 -13.09
C HIS A 245 -14.16 -12.44 -11.58
N GLN A 246 -13.41 -11.43 -11.14
CA GLN A 246 -13.35 -10.98 -9.75
C GLN A 246 -13.78 -9.52 -9.65
N LEU A 247 -14.54 -9.19 -8.61
CA LEU A 247 -14.90 -7.84 -8.22
C LEU A 247 -14.32 -7.55 -6.84
N SER A 248 -13.62 -6.43 -6.70
CA SER A 248 -13.04 -6.02 -5.42
C SER A 248 -13.50 -4.62 -5.04
N TRP A 249 -13.80 -4.42 -3.75
CA TRP A 249 -14.08 -3.12 -3.15
C TRP A 249 -13.05 -2.81 -2.09
N LEU A 250 -12.45 -1.63 -2.18
CA LEU A 250 -11.54 -1.11 -1.18
C LEU A 250 -12.24 -0.04 -0.34
N PHE A 251 -11.95 -0.02 0.95
CA PHE A 251 -12.40 0.97 1.91
C PHE A 251 -11.20 1.45 2.72
N TYR A 252 -11.12 2.76 2.92
CA TYR A 252 -10.15 3.39 3.80
C TYR A 252 -10.81 4.50 4.59
N TYR A 253 -10.52 4.57 5.88
CA TYR A 253 -10.89 5.66 6.76
C TYR A 253 -9.70 6.00 7.64
N GLY A 254 -9.42 7.29 7.78
CA GLY A 254 -8.31 7.79 8.60
C GLY A 254 -8.73 9.03 9.36
N TYR A 255 -8.27 9.13 10.60
CA TYR A 255 -8.50 10.24 11.50
C TYR A 255 -7.19 10.60 12.21
N ASP A 256 -6.88 11.90 12.23
CA ASP A 256 -5.76 12.46 12.98
C ASP A 256 -6.30 13.49 13.98
N ASP A 257 -5.93 13.34 15.24
CA ASP A 257 -6.02 14.40 16.24
C ASP A 257 -4.63 14.96 16.49
N MET A 258 -4.45 16.25 16.19
CA MET A 258 -3.21 16.99 16.38
C MET A 258 -3.47 18.26 17.19
N GLY A 259 -4.54 18.26 17.99
CA GLY A 259 -5.00 19.39 18.78
C GLY A 259 -4.17 19.64 20.03
N GLY A 260 -2.96 20.19 19.89
CA GLY A 260 -2.27 20.81 21.03
C GLY A 260 -2.88 22.18 21.33
N THR A 261 -3.65 22.34 22.40
CA THR A 261 -3.96 23.68 22.93
C THR A 261 -4.05 23.70 24.45
N ASN A 262 -3.31 24.63 25.06
CA ASN A 262 -3.49 25.12 26.41
C ASN A 262 -4.94 25.60 26.60
N LYS A 263 -5.57 25.26 27.74
CA LYS A 263 -7.00 25.55 28.00
C LYS A 263 -7.33 27.07 28.01
N GLU A 264 -6.33 27.94 28.07
CA GLU A 264 -6.53 29.39 28.21
C GLU A 264 -6.87 30.14 26.90
N HIS A 265 -6.60 29.59 25.71
CA HIS A 265 -6.87 30.31 24.45
C HIS A 265 -8.26 30.08 23.85
N LYS A 266 -9.16 29.36 24.55
CA LYS A 266 -10.53 29.11 24.03
C LYS A 266 -11.43 30.35 24.03
N LYS A 267 -11.08 31.44 24.73
CA LYS A 267 -11.97 32.61 24.86
C LYS A 267 -11.96 33.59 23.67
N TYR A 268 -10.96 33.50 22.78
CA TYR A 268 -10.83 34.45 21.65
C TYR A 268 -11.29 33.90 20.28
N SER A 269 -11.58 32.59 20.20
CA SER A 269 -11.86 31.91 18.92
C SER A 269 -13.35 31.76 18.59
N GLU A 270 -14.25 31.90 19.56
CA GLU A 270 -15.68 31.66 19.33
C GLU A 270 -16.31 32.77 18.47
N GLU A 271 -15.82 34.01 18.58
CA GLU A 271 -16.41 35.17 17.90
C GLU A 271 -16.12 35.23 16.38
N SER A 272 -15.02 34.62 15.92
CA SER A 272 -14.62 34.60 14.48
C SER A 272 -15.16 33.40 13.69
N SER A 273 -15.87 32.48 14.34
CA SER A 273 -16.31 31.23 13.73
C SER A 273 -17.61 31.35 12.92
N TRP A 274 -18.44 32.35 13.16
CA TRP A 274 -19.65 32.60 12.38
C TRP A 274 -19.38 33.16 10.96
N GLU A 275 -18.36 33.98 10.80
CA GLU A 275 -17.99 34.53 9.48
C GLU A 275 -17.33 33.48 8.56
N LYS A 276 -16.55 32.56 9.13
CA LYS A 276 -15.90 31.47 8.37
C LYS A 276 -16.86 30.34 7.99
N ALA A 277 -17.95 30.15 8.73
CA ALA A 277 -18.96 29.12 8.45
C ALA A 277 -19.74 29.40 7.15
N MET A 278 -19.81 30.66 6.71
CA MET A 278 -20.56 31.06 5.51
C MET A 278 -19.73 31.10 4.21
N ALA A 279 -18.38 31.09 4.30
CA ALA A 279 -17.51 31.34 3.14
C ALA A 279 -16.86 30.08 2.51
N GLY A 280 -17.09 28.87 3.05
CA GLY A 280 -16.27 27.69 2.71
C GLY A 280 -16.92 26.54 1.92
N ARG A 281 -18.18 26.65 1.47
CA ARG A 281 -18.81 25.58 0.65
C ARG A 281 -18.49 25.75 -0.84
N ARG A 282 -17.30 25.32 -1.26
CA ARG A 282 -17.05 24.96 -2.66
C ARG A 282 -16.46 23.55 -2.74
N SER A 283 -17.32 22.61 -3.13
CA SER A 283 -16.96 21.25 -3.53
C SER A 283 -16.43 21.27 -4.96
N PRO A 284 -15.23 20.76 -5.25
CA PRO A 284 -14.92 20.29 -6.59
C PRO A 284 -15.29 18.80 -6.66
N HIS A 285 -16.54 18.53 -7.02
CA HIS A 285 -16.90 17.22 -7.57
C HIS A 285 -16.17 17.05 -8.91
N ARG A 286 -15.20 16.12 -8.95
CA ARG A 286 -14.68 15.59 -10.21
C ARG A 286 -14.58 14.07 -10.12
N SER A 287 -15.65 13.40 -10.56
CA SER A 287 -15.62 11.98 -10.88
C SER A 287 -14.74 11.78 -12.11
N VAL A 288 -13.63 11.06 -11.97
CA VAL A 288 -12.85 10.59 -13.11
C VAL A 288 -13.19 9.12 -13.31
N ILE A 289 -14.13 8.85 -14.21
CA ILE A 289 -14.39 7.50 -14.72
C ILE A 289 -13.29 7.23 -15.77
N ARG A 290 -12.27 6.46 -15.43
CA ARG A 290 -11.31 5.99 -16.43
C ARG A 290 -11.64 4.54 -16.79
N ARG A 291 -12.18 4.36 -17.99
CA ARG A 291 -12.42 3.07 -18.62
C ARG A 291 -11.06 2.51 -19.05
N GLY A 292 -10.50 1.56 -18.31
CA GLY A 292 -9.35 0.79 -18.75
C GLY A 292 -9.78 -0.15 -19.88
N SER A 293 -9.64 0.26 -21.13
CA SER A 293 -9.74 -0.67 -22.26
C SER A 293 -8.36 -1.26 -22.54
N ASN A 294 -8.23 -2.59 -22.43
CA ASN A 294 -7.17 -3.31 -23.13
C ASN A 294 -7.45 -3.20 -24.64
N LYS A 295 -6.98 -2.12 -25.26
CA LYS A 295 -6.81 -2.05 -26.71
C LYS A 295 -5.35 -2.31 -27.00
N VAL A 296 -5.09 -3.51 -27.52
CA VAL A 296 -3.85 -3.81 -28.24
C VAL A 296 -3.88 -2.95 -29.50
N CYS A 297 -3.07 -1.90 -29.54
CA CYS A 297 -2.82 -1.15 -30.77
C CYS A 297 -1.85 -1.97 -31.62
N HIS A 298 -2.37 -2.67 -32.63
CA HIS A 298 -1.53 -3.13 -33.73
C HIS A 298 -1.11 -1.92 -34.57
N TYR A 299 0.17 -1.57 -34.52
CA TYR A 299 0.77 -0.68 -35.51
C TYR A 299 1.15 -1.53 -36.73
N PRO A 300 0.77 -1.14 -37.96
CA PRO A 300 1.31 -1.75 -39.16
C PRO A 300 2.81 -1.43 -39.23
N VAL A 301 3.65 -2.46 -39.21
CA VAL A 301 5.08 -2.34 -39.47
C VAL A 301 5.25 -2.12 -40.97
N THR A 302 5.58 -0.89 -41.38
CA THR A 302 6.06 -0.62 -42.73
C THR A 302 7.46 -1.20 -42.90
N PRO A 303 7.73 -2.03 -43.93
CA PRO A 303 9.06 -2.53 -44.20
C PRO A 303 10.01 -1.38 -44.54
N ILE A 304 11.13 -1.30 -43.84
CA ILE A 304 12.24 -0.42 -44.21
C ILE A 304 13.01 -1.16 -45.31
N THR A 305 12.97 -0.64 -46.53
CA THR A 305 13.88 -1.08 -47.61
C THR A 305 15.28 -0.54 -47.33
N PRO A 306 16.33 -1.35 -47.51
CA PRO A 306 17.70 -0.90 -47.34
C PRO A 306 18.12 -0.04 -48.54
N ASP A 307 18.62 1.15 -48.27
CA ASP A 307 19.56 1.88 -49.14
C ASP A 307 20.97 1.71 -48.60
#